data_AF-R9JBN5-F1
#
_entry.id   AF-R9JBN5-F1
#
_cell.length_a   1.000
_cell.length_b   1.000
_cell.length_c   1.000
_cell.angle_alpha   90.00
_cell.angle_beta   90.00
_cell.angle_gamma   90.00
#
_symmetry.space_group_name_H-M   'P 1'
#
loop_
_entity.id
_entity.type
_entity.pdbx_description
1 polymer ?
#
loop_
_entity_poly.entity_id
_entity_poly.type
_entity_poly.pdbx_seq_one_letter_code
_entity_poly.pdbx_strand_id
1 'polypeptide(L)'
;MIYVEATASMNEKAWLSCHVNIFQFFGGTPVKIVCNNLKTGVTSHPKRGEIILNEAYLSLGEYYSVFEYIWIFYNRKRIHEANGYLAPEEYYRQHRTDWKAA
;
A
#
# COMPACT_ATOMS: atom_id res chain seq x y z
N MET A 1 4.73 10.31 -17.50
CA MET A 1 3.36 10.14 -18.04
C MET A 1 2.42 9.91 -16.87
N ILE A 2 1.18 10.42 -16.93
CA ILE A 2 0.19 10.35 -15.84
C ILE A 2 -1.08 9.70 -16.38
N TYR A 3 -1.67 8.78 -15.62
CA TYR A 3 -2.97 8.17 -15.89
C TYR A 3 -3.94 8.56 -14.77
N VAL A 4 -5.17 8.91 -15.11
CA VAL A 4 -6.25 9.25 -14.16
C VAL A 4 -7.55 8.64 -14.67
N GLU A 5 -8.25 7.91 -13.81
CA GLU A 5 -9.56 7.32 -14.11
C GLU A 5 -10.57 7.75 -13.03
N ALA A 6 -11.76 8.17 -13.46
CA ALA A 6 -12.88 8.46 -12.57
C ALA A 6 -13.86 7.29 -12.58
N THR A 7 -14.32 6.87 -11.41
CA THR A 7 -15.32 5.82 -11.23
C THR A 7 -16.51 6.35 -10.43
N ALA A 8 -17.71 5.84 -10.75
CA ALA A 8 -18.94 6.17 -10.03
C ALA A 8 -19.09 5.40 -8.71
N SER A 9 -18.20 4.44 -8.41
CA SER A 9 -18.24 3.64 -7.19
C SER A 9 -16.86 3.49 -6.54
N MET A 10 -16.82 3.45 -5.21
CA MET A 10 -15.61 3.21 -4.41
C MET A 10 -15.52 1.77 -3.88
N ASN A 11 -16.28 0.84 -4.46
CA ASN A 11 -16.27 -0.56 -4.03
C ASN A 11 -15.05 -1.33 -4.56
N GLU A 12 -14.88 -2.56 -4.06
CA GLU A 12 -13.77 -3.45 -4.43
C GLU A 12 -13.69 -3.70 -5.93
N LYS A 13 -14.82 -4.02 -6.57
CA LYS A 13 -14.85 -4.28 -8.01
C LYS A 13 -14.35 -3.08 -8.81
N ALA A 14 -14.83 -1.88 -8.50
CA ALA A 14 -14.37 -0.66 -9.16
C ALA A 14 -12.86 -0.42 -8.94
N TRP A 15 -12.38 -0.62 -7.70
CA TRP A 15 -10.97 -0.45 -7.37
C TRP A 15 -10.05 -1.40 -8.12
N LEU A 16 -10.41 -2.68 -8.20
CA LEU A 16 -9.69 -3.71 -8.95
C LEU A 16 -9.70 -3.41 -10.46
N SER A 17 -10.85 -3.01 -11.01
CA SER A 17 -10.94 -2.63 -12.42
C SER A 17 -10.01 -1.47 -12.78
N CYS A 18 -9.90 -0.44 -11.93
CA CYS A 18 -8.97 0.66 -12.17
C CYS A 18 -7.50 0.19 -12.23
N HIS A 19 -7.11 -0.82 -11.43
CA HIS A 19 -5.77 -1.39 -11.49
C HIS A 19 -5.52 -2.12 -12.82
N VAL A 20 -6.49 -2.93 -13.27
CA VAL A 20 -6.38 -3.61 -14.56
C VAL A 20 -6.27 -2.59 -15.71
N ASN A 21 -7.08 -1.53 -15.67
CA ASN A 21 -7.09 -0.49 -16.70
C ASN A 21 -5.76 0.27 -16.77
N ILE A 22 -5.19 0.64 -15.63
CA ILE A 22 -3.89 1.34 -15.61
C ILE A 22 -2.76 0.43 -16.11
N PHE A 23 -2.78 -0.88 -15.79
CA PHE A 23 -1.78 -1.82 -16.31
C PHE A 23 -1.87 -1.95 -17.83
N GLN A 24 -3.09 -2.02 -18.37
CA GLN A 24 -3.32 -2.04 -19.82
C GLN A 24 -2.86 -0.75 -20.49
N PHE A 25 -3.17 0.41 -19.91
CA PHE A 25 -2.77 1.71 -20.45
C PHE A 25 -1.25 1.84 -20.58
N PHE A 26 -0.49 1.40 -19.57
CA PHE A 26 0.97 1.43 -19.62
C PHE A 26 1.59 0.23 -20.35
N GLY A 27 0.80 -0.77 -20.75
CA GLY A 27 1.27 -1.97 -21.43
C GLY A 27 2.10 -2.90 -20.54
N GLY A 28 1.90 -2.86 -19.23
CA GLY A 28 2.68 -3.64 -18.26
C GLY A 28 2.23 -3.43 -16.82
N THR A 29 2.82 -4.20 -15.91
CA THR A 29 2.52 -4.12 -14.48
C THR A 29 3.67 -3.44 -13.73
N PRO A 30 3.38 -2.62 -12.72
CA PRO A 30 4.42 -2.04 -11.89
C PRO A 30 5.06 -3.13 -11.02
N VAL A 31 6.32 -2.96 -10.64
CA VAL A 31 6.93 -3.83 -9.62
C VAL A 31 6.30 -3.60 -8.25
N LYS A 32 5.80 -2.38 -7.98
CA LYS A 32 5.25 -1.98 -6.68
C LYS A 32 4.06 -1.03 -6.80
N ILE A 33 3.02 -1.30 -6.02
CA ILE A 33 1.87 -0.41 -5.82
C ILE A 33 1.95 0.21 -4.43
N VAL A 34 1.63 1.51 -4.33
CA VAL A 34 1.56 2.23 -3.07
C VAL A 34 0.21 2.92 -2.96
N CYS A 35 -0.59 2.48 -1.99
CA CYS A 35 -1.90 3.07 -1.69
C CYS A 35 -1.91 3.71 -0.32
N ASN A 36 -2.54 4.88 -0.18
CA ASN A 36 -2.69 5.57 1.09
C ASN A 36 -4.02 5.17 1.75
N ASN A 37 -3.97 4.65 2.99
CA ASN A 37 -5.13 4.34 3.83
C ASN A 37 -6.25 3.55 3.13
N LEU A 38 -5.86 2.51 2.38
CA LEU A 38 -6.74 1.74 1.52
C LEU A 38 -7.66 0.82 2.34
N LYS A 39 -8.90 1.25 2.60
CA LYS A 39 -9.91 0.40 3.26
C LYS A 39 -10.40 -0.75 2.40
N THR A 40 -10.52 -0.52 1.09
CA THR A 40 -11.10 -1.49 0.15
C THR A 40 -10.19 -2.72 -0.06
N GLY A 41 -8.88 -2.56 0.10
CA GLY A 41 -7.88 -3.61 -0.06
C GLY A 41 -7.37 -4.22 1.25
N VAL A 42 -7.87 -3.77 2.42
CA VAL A 42 -7.41 -4.27 3.72
C VAL A 42 -8.58 -4.64 4.62
N THR A 43 -8.60 -5.91 5.03
CA THR A 43 -9.62 -6.49 5.90
C THR A 43 -9.32 -6.20 7.38
N SER A 44 -8.05 -6.27 7.77
CA SER A 44 -7.65 -6.04 9.16
C SER A 44 -6.27 -5.41 9.28
N HIS A 45 -6.16 -4.55 10.30
CA HIS A 45 -4.91 -3.91 10.70
C HIS A 45 -4.66 -4.20 12.19
N PRO A 46 -4.07 -5.36 12.53
CA PRO A 46 -3.80 -5.71 13.93
C PRO A 46 -2.75 -4.76 14.54
N LYS A 47 -2.77 -4.57 15.86
CA LYS A 47 -1.82 -3.67 16.57
C LYS A 47 -0.37 -4.17 16.50
N ARG A 48 -0.20 -5.48 16.34
CA ARG A 48 1.07 -6.18 16.15
C ARG A 48 0.89 -7.16 15.00
N GLY A 49 1.94 -7.37 14.21
CA GLY A 49 1.92 -8.25 13.03
C GLY A 49 1.57 -7.53 11.73
N GLU A 50 1.48 -8.30 10.66
CA GLU A 50 1.23 -7.82 9.30
C GLU A 50 -0.25 -7.45 9.07
N ILE A 51 -0.49 -6.67 8.01
CA ILE A 51 -1.84 -6.38 7.57
C ILE A 51 -2.48 -7.59 6.91
N ILE A 52 -3.78 -7.73 7.11
CA ILE A 52 -4.57 -8.77 6.45
C ILE A 52 -5.26 -8.11 5.27
N LEU A 53 -4.77 -8.39 4.07
CA LEU A 53 -5.36 -7.88 2.83
C LEU A 53 -6.76 -8.45 2.60
N ASN A 54 -7.52 -7.75 1.79
CA ASN A 54 -8.68 -8.32 1.14
C ASN A 54 -8.22 -9.42 0.17
N GLU A 55 -8.94 -10.54 0.13
CA GLU A 55 -8.57 -11.71 -0.69
C GLU A 55 -8.50 -11.38 -2.18
N ALA A 56 -9.48 -10.66 -2.72
CA ALA A 56 -9.49 -10.29 -4.13
C ALA A 56 -8.37 -9.31 -4.48
N TYR A 57 -8.01 -8.43 -3.55
CA TYR A 57 -6.87 -7.52 -3.72
C TYR A 57 -5.52 -8.26 -3.69
N LEU A 58 -5.37 -9.23 -2.78
CA LEU A 58 -4.20 -10.12 -2.76
C LEU A 58 -4.07 -10.93 -4.06
N SER A 59 -5.18 -11.52 -4.54
CA SER A 59 -5.19 -12.28 -5.80
C SER A 59 -4.81 -11.44 -7.02
N LEU A 60 -5.16 -10.14 -7.03
CA LEU A 60 -4.71 -9.22 -8.08
C LEU A 60 -3.18 -9.10 -8.08
N GLY A 61 -2.58 -8.87 -6.91
CA GLY A 61 -1.13 -8.75 -6.74
C GLY A 61 -0.40 -10.02 -7.17
N GLU A 62 -0.89 -11.18 -6.78
CA GLU A 62 -0.34 -12.49 -7.17
C GLU A 62 -0.42 -12.72 -8.67
N TYR A 63 -1.59 -12.49 -9.28
CA TYR A 63 -1.81 -12.70 -10.72
C TYR A 63 -0.90 -11.83 -11.59
N TYR A 64 -0.73 -10.56 -11.20
CA TYR A 64 0.11 -9.61 -11.94
C TYR A 64 1.57 -9.57 -11.47
N SER A 65 1.95 -10.43 -10.50
CA SER A 65 3.28 -10.48 -9.88
C SER A 65 3.77 -9.12 -9.39
N VAL A 66 2.87 -8.35 -8.77
CA VAL A 66 3.15 -7.02 -8.24
C VAL A 66 3.37 -7.10 -6.74
N PHE A 67 4.50 -6.56 -6.27
CA PHE A 67 4.75 -6.43 -4.85
C PHE A 67 3.95 -5.27 -4.29
N GLU A 68 2.82 -5.57 -3.66
CA GLU A 68 2.07 -4.54 -3.00
C GLU A 68 2.77 -4.12 -1.72
N TYR A 69 3.21 -2.87 -1.72
CA TYR A 69 3.66 -2.23 -0.50
C TYR A 69 2.60 -1.20 -0.15
N ILE A 70 1.62 -1.63 0.63
CA ILE A 70 0.72 -0.69 1.29
C ILE A 70 1.55 0.06 2.33
N TRP A 71 1.98 1.29 2.00
CA TRP A 71 2.50 2.22 3.01
C TRP A 71 1.33 2.58 3.93
N ILE A 72 1.13 1.79 4.99
CA ILE A 72 0.16 2.12 6.06
C ILE A 72 0.75 3.19 7.00
N PHE A 73 1.83 3.87 6.60
CA PHE A 73 2.49 4.93 7.37
C PHE A 73 1.67 6.21 7.41
N TYR A 74 0.43 6.15 7.88
CA TYR A 74 -0.33 7.30 8.37
C TYR A 74 -1.22 6.95 9.56
N ASN A 75 -0.71 6.12 10.48
CA ASN A 75 -1.18 6.16 11.86
C ASN A 75 0.00 6.40 12.79
N ARG A 76 0.18 7.64 13.26
CA ARG A 76 1.29 8.11 14.13
C ARG A 76 1.44 7.34 15.45
N LYS A 77 0.57 6.37 15.73
CA LYS A 77 0.52 5.58 16.97
C LYS A 77 0.91 4.10 16.81
N ARG A 78 1.19 3.61 15.60
CA ARG A 78 1.34 2.16 15.33
C ARG A 78 2.80 1.71 15.28
N ILE A 79 3.04 0.49 15.74
CA ILE A 79 4.35 -0.16 15.82
C ILE A 79 4.43 -1.28 14.78
N HIS A 80 5.48 -1.33 13.95
CA HIS A 80 5.63 -2.29 12.84
C HIS A 80 6.97 -3.03 12.94
N GLU A 81 7.02 -4.32 12.59
CA GLU A 81 8.24 -5.14 12.67
C GLU A 81 9.39 -4.56 11.84
N ALA A 82 9.12 -4.14 10.61
CA ALA A 82 10.10 -3.45 9.75
C ALA A 82 10.73 -2.18 10.38
N ASN A 83 10.10 -1.61 11.42
CA ASN A 83 10.59 -0.46 12.17
C ASN A 83 11.02 -0.83 13.60
N GLY A 84 11.23 -2.12 13.89
CA GLY A 84 11.58 -2.61 15.23
C GLY A 84 10.45 -2.45 16.26
N TYR A 85 9.19 -2.44 15.82
CA TYR A 85 8.02 -2.13 16.65
C TYR A 85 8.08 -0.76 17.32
N LEU A 86 8.65 0.23 16.64
CA LEU A 86 8.63 1.63 17.07
C LEU A 86 7.45 2.39 16.47
N ALA A 87 6.94 3.38 17.20
CA ALA A 87 5.99 4.32 16.62
C ALA A 87 6.70 5.14 15.51
N PRO A 88 5.99 5.65 14.48
CA PRO A 88 6.66 6.34 13.37
C PRO A 88 7.50 7.52 13.85
N GLU A 89 7.02 8.27 14.85
CA GLU A 89 7.74 9.40 15.44
C GLU A 89 9.03 8.99 16.20
N GLU A 90 9.06 7.79 16.77
CA GLU A 90 10.25 7.24 17.44
C GLU A 90 11.25 6.74 16.40
N TYR A 91 10.76 6.02 15.39
CA TYR A 91 11.56 5.58 14.25
C TYR A 91 12.24 6.76 13.54
N TYR A 92 11.47 7.81 13.19
CA TYR A 92 12.01 9.00 12.53
C TYR A 92 12.97 9.79 13.44
N ARG A 93 12.77 9.80 14.76
CA ARG A 93 13.72 10.44 15.69
C ARG A 93 15.05 9.71 15.71
N GLN A 94 15.04 8.38 15.70
CA GLN A 94 16.24 7.54 15.74
C GLN A 94 17.02 7.59 14.41
N HIS A 95 16.33 7.66 13.28
CA HIS A 95 16.94 7.62 11.94
C HIS A 95 17.06 9.02 11.29
N ARG A 96 16.89 10.10 12.08
CA ARG A 96 16.96 11.49 11.59
C ARG A 96 18.35 11.86 11.05
N THR A 97 19.39 11.23 11.56
CA THR A 97 20.79 11.46 11.19
C THR A 97 21.16 10.84 9.84
N ASP A 98 20.45 9.82 9.39
CA ASP A 98 20.76 9.09 8.16
C ASP A 98 20.32 9.87 6.91
N TRP A 99 19.26 10.67 7.03
CA TRP A 99 18.76 11.52 5.94
C TRP A 99 19.68 12.72 5.62
N LYS A 100 20.50 13.16 6.58
CA LYS A 100 21.41 14.31 6.38
C LYS A 100 22.79 13.90 5.83
N ALA A 101 23.02 12.60 5.62
CA ALA A 101 24.27 12.05 5.11
C ALA A 101 24.21 11.60 3.64
N ALA A 102 23.11 11.88 2.94
CA ALA A 102 22.89 11.56 1.52
C ALA A 102 22.67 12.82 0.68
#